data_AF-A0A498BWL5-F1
#
_entry.id   AF-A0A498BWL5-F1
#
_cell.length_a   1.000
_cell.length_b   1.000
_cell.length_c   1.000
_cell.angle_alpha   90.00
_cell.angle_beta   90.00
_cell.angle_gamma   90.00
#
_symmetry.space_group_name_H-M   'P 1'
#
loop_
_entity.id
_entity.type
_entity.pdbx_description
1 polymer ?
#
loop_
_entity_poly.entity_id
_entity_poly.type
_entity_poly.pdbx_seq_one_letter_code
_entity_poly.pdbx_strand_id
1 'polypeptide(L)'
;MTTPRALPPESLTSGLAFHRLVFARRRTGWWTPLVVGALGTAFYFAMVTLIAVGVGVATLWDPTLADAVLRFDAGEAFDLTDPGRLLVALGTIALMLPAYLLASRIVNGRRLGLVSSAAGRLRWRWMLLCTVIAAIIAVALSTLSLLLPAEEGAGDGVVDPAANPMLWASLAVILVAVPLQAAAEEYVFRGYLQQAVGRWLRHPAFAILLPVPLFVIGHLYDPLGQVTVGLFAIATGWLTWRTGGLEAAIALHVVNNLTAFLLGLSGQSDINETAPSWFSIVFSVVIVVAFAGAVEWLLRRRPLPRTLVLTPPTSVPAYDAGARLSASRIV
;
A
#
# COMPACT_ATOMS: atom_id res chain seq x y z
N MET A 1 -11.96 27.83 26.22
CA MET A 1 -11.67 28.07 24.79
C MET A 1 -10.34 27.40 24.46
N THR A 2 -10.33 26.34 23.64
CA THR A 2 -9.08 25.73 23.16
C THR A 2 -8.42 26.70 22.18
N THR A 3 -7.16 27.05 22.42
CA THR A 3 -6.33 27.85 21.50
C THR A 3 -6.43 27.31 20.08
N PRO A 4 -6.54 28.18 19.05
CA PRO A 4 -6.59 27.73 17.66
C PRO A 4 -5.34 26.91 17.34
N ARG A 5 -5.54 25.76 16.69
CA ARG A 5 -4.46 24.85 16.33
C ARG A 5 -3.48 25.55 15.38
N ALA A 6 -2.22 25.64 15.76
CA ALA A 6 -1.15 26.08 14.85
C ALA A 6 -1.03 25.10 13.68
N LEU A 7 -1.42 25.54 12.48
CA LEU A 7 -1.25 24.80 11.24
C LEU A 7 0.09 25.18 10.62
N PRO A 8 0.69 24.28 9.81
CA PRO A 8 1.91 24.62 9.13
C PRO A 8 1.71 25.78 8.13
N PRO A 9 2.68 26.71 7.95
CA PRO A 9 2.50 27.91 7.12
C PRO A 9 2.05 27.62 5.68
N GLU A 10 2.65 26.61 5.04
CA GLU A 10 2.29 26.14 3.69
C GLU A 10 0.84 25.69 3.54
N SER A 11 0.13 25.39 4.63
CA SER A 11 -1.26 24.91 4.56
C SER A 11 -2.22 25.91 3.91
N LEU A 12 -1.88 27.20 3.92
CA LEU A 12 -2.70 28.29 3.37
C LEU A 12 -2.18 28.84 2.03
N THR A 13 -0.94 28.53 1.65
CA THR A 13 -0.28 29.12 0.47
C THR A 13 0.04 28.07 -0.59
N SER A 14 1.11 27.30 -0.42
CA SER A 14 1.59 26.29 -1.38
C SER A 14 0.86 24.94 -1.29
N GLY A 15 0.12 24.73 -0.22
CA GLY A 15 -0.62 23.51 0.09
C GLY A 15 0.23 22.44 0.77
N LEU A 16 -0.44 21.59 1.55
CA LEU A 16 0.15 20.43 2.19
C LEU A 16 0.48 19.35 1.14
N ALA A 17 1.76 19.00 1.02
CA ALA A 17 2.20 17.82 0.29
C ALA A 17 1.71 16.52 0.97
N PHE A 18 1.77 15.41 0.25
CA PHE A 18 1.20 14.13 0.69
C PHE A 18 1.63 13.71 2.10
N HIS A 19 2.93 13.73 2.39
CA HIS A 19 3.49 13.38 3.70
C HIS A 19 3.00 14.27 4.85
N ARG A 20 2.29 15.35 4.54
CA ARG A 20 1.80 16.35 5.50
C ARG A 20 0.29 16.44 5.56
N LEU A 21 -0.44 15.59 4.82
CA LEU A 21 -1.90 15.60 4.79
C LEU A 21 -2.55 15.28 6.14
N VAL A 22 -1.81 14.64 7.05
CA VAL A 22 -2.26 14.45 8.45
C VAL A 22 -2.59 15.78 9.13
N PHE A 23 -1.92 16.89 8.79
CA PHE A 23 -2.23 18.24 9.29
C PHE A 23 -3.55 18.82 8.77
N ALA A 24 -4.27 18.13 7.87
CA ALA A 24 -5.63 18.49 7.46
C ALA A 24 -6.70 17.65 8.18
N ARG A 25 -6.32 16.77 9.11
CA ARG A 25 -7.22 15.85 9.83
C ARG A 25 -7.54 16.33 11.25
N ARG A 26 -8.49 15.66 11.93
CA ARG A 26 -9.13 16.13 13.18
C ARG A 26 -8.14 16.26 14.34
N ARG A 27 -7.48 15.16 14.71
CA ARG A 27 -6.46 15.13 15.76
C ARG A 27 -5.07 15.08 15.14
N THR A 28 -4.21 16.01 15.54
CA THR A 28 -2.84 16.15 15.02
C THR A 28 -1.89 16.54 16.16
N GLY A 29 -1.93 15.80 17.26
CA GLY A 29 -0.91 15.85 18.32
C GLY A 29 0.31 15.03 17.91
N TRP A 30 1.51 15.33 18.41
CA TRP A 30 2.73 14.61 18.02
C TRP A 30 2.62 13.09 18.28
N TRP A 31 1.82 12.70 19.27
CA TRP A 31 1.51 11.33 19.67
C TRP A 31 0.52 10.62 18.73
N THR A 32 -0.22 11.34 17.87
CA THR A 32 -1.31 10.71 17.10
C THR A 32 -0.84 9.59 16.18
N PRO A 33 0.32 9.68 15.49
CA PRO A 33 0.78 8.55 14.69
C PRO A 33 1.09 7.32 15.55
N LEU A 34 1.69 7.49 16.74
CA LEU A 34 1.98 6.37 17.65
C LEU A 34 0.73 5.61 18.07
N VAL A 35 -0.35 6.34 18.41
CA VAL A 35 -1.63 5.73 18.79
C VAL A 35 -2.32 5.07 17.59
N VAL A 36 -2.20 5.64 16.39
CA VAL A 36 -2.69 4.98 15.16
C VAL A 36 -1.95 3.69 14.90
N GLY A 37 -0.62 3.68 15.05
CA GLY A 37 0.20 2.47 14.91
C GLY A 37 -0.17 1.41 15.93
N ALA A 38 -0.29 1.78 17.21
CA ALA A 38 -0.66 0.85 18.27
C ALA A 38 -2.06 0.25 18.06
N LEU A 39 -3.06 1.09 17.76
CA LEU A 39 -4.42 0.62 17.49
C LEU A 39 -4.51 -0.19 16.19
N GLY A 40 -3.80 0.22 15.14
CA GLY A 40 -3.76 -0.52 13.87
C GLY A 40 -3.17 -1.90 14.04
N THR A 41 -2.07 -2.01 14.81
CA THR A 41 -1.43 -3.28 15.16
C THR A 41 -2.37 -4.14 16.01
N ALA A 42 -3.02 -3.56 17.01
CA ALA A 42 -3.99 -4.27 17.85
C ALA A 42 -5.19 -4.79 17.03
N PHE A 43 -5.75 -3.98 16.13
CA PHE A 43 -6.83 -4.42 15.24
C PHE A 43 -6.38 -5.50 14.27
N TYR A 44 -5.18 -5.39 13.70
CA TYR A 44 -4.62 -6.42 12.85
C TYR A 44 -4.54 -7.77 13.58
N PHE A 45 -3.91 -7.82 14.76
CA PHE A 45 -3.82 -9.04 15.54
C PHE A 45 -5.18 -9.56 16.01
N ALA A 46 -6.11 -8.67 16.36
CA ALA A 46 -7.48 -9.07 16.69
C ALA A 46 -8.18 -9.72 15.48
N MET A 47 -8.05 -9.14 14.28
CA MET A 47 -8.65 -9.69 13.06
C MET A 47 -8.04 -11.05 12.69
N VAL A 48 -6.71 -11.17 12.74
CA VAL A 48 -6.01 -12.45 12.50
C VAL A 48 -6.44 -13.50 13.53
N THR A 49 -6.48 -13.14 14.81
CA THR A 49 -6.89 -14.06 15.89
C THR A 49 -8.35 -14.50 15.72
N LEU A 50 -9.25 -13.58 15.38
CA LEU A 50 -10.66 -13.90 15.13
C LEU A 50 -10.83 -14.87 13.96
N ILE A 51 -10.07 -14.67 12.87
CA ILE A 51 -10.07 -15.59 11.73
C ILE A 51 -9.51 -16.95 12.14
N ALA A 52 -8.37 -16.98 12.85
CA ALA A 52 -7.74 -18.22 13.31
C ALA A 52 -8.66 -19.01 14.26
N VAL A 53 -9.33 -18.33 15.20
CA VAL A 53 -10.34 -18.96 16.08
C VAL A 53 -11.53 -19.46 15.28
N GLY A 54 -12.02 -18.68 14.31
CA GLY A 54 -13.12 -19.11 13.43
C GLY A 54 -12.76 -20.37 12.64
N VAL A 55 -11.57 -20.41 12.06
CA VAL A 55 -11.04 -21.61 11.38
C VAL A 55 -10.90 -22.77 12.36
N GLY A 56 -10.31 -22.55 13.55
CA GLY A 56 -10.14 -23.59 14.57
C GLY A 56 -11.46 -24.11 15.17
N VAL A 57 -12.54 -23.32 15.16
CA VAL A 57 -13.87 -23.81 15.51
C VAL A 57 -14.46 -24.62 14.36
N ALA A 58 -14.26 -24.19 13.11
CA ALA A 58 -14.75 -24.91 11.93
C ALA A 58 -14.10 -26.30 11.79
N THR A 59 -12.83 -26.46 12.18
CA THR A 59 -12.15 -27.78 12.17
C THR A 59 -12.79 -28.80 13.13
N LEU A 60 -13.54 -28.36 14.15
CA LEU A 60 -14.28 -29.27 15.03
C LEU A 60 -15.45 -29.97 14.33
N TRP A 61 -15.91 -29.41 13.21
CA TRP A 61 -17.05 -29.90 12.43
C TRP A 61 -16.63 -30.48 11.08
N ASP A 62 -15.42 -30.18 10.61
CA ASP A 62 -14.87 -30.67 9.35
C ASP A 62 -13.44 -31.24 9.54
N PRO A 63 -13.30 -32.58 9.63
CA PRO A 63 -12.00 -33.24 9.73
C PRO A 63 -11.06 -32.94 8.55
N THR A 64 -11.61 -32.67 7.36
CA THR A 64 -10.79 -32.37 6.17
C THR A 64 -10.14 -30.99 6.29
N LEU A 65 -10.84 -30.03 6.88
CA LEU A 65 -10.30 -28.72 7.23
C LEU A 65 -9.24 -28.82 8.33
N ALA A 66 -9.45 -29.69 9.33
CA ALA A 66 -8.48 -29.93 10.39
C ALA A 66 -7.13 -30.42 9.82
N ASP A 67 -7.20 -31.39 8.93
CA ASP A 67 -6.06 -31.91 8.17
C ASP A 67 -5.37 -30.82 7.32
N ALA A 68 -6.14 -29.96 6.65
CA ALA A 68 -5.60 -28.87 5.84
C ALA A 68 -4.83 -27.84 6.69
N VAL A 69 -5.36 -27.49 7.87
CA VAL A 69 -4.72 -26.58 8.82
C VAL A 69 -3.41 -27.16 9.35
N LEU A 70 -3.38 -28.45 9.70
CA LEU A 70 -2.16 -29.11 10.17
C LEU A 70 -1.05 -29.13 9.11
N ARG A 71 -1.41 -29.25 7.82
CA ARG A 71 -0.45 -29.22 6.72
C ARG A 71 0.05 -27.80 6.40
N PHE A 72 -0.61 -26.76 6.90
CA PHE A 72 -0.30 -25.35 6.58
C PHE A 72 1.10 -24.94 7.08
N ASP A 73 1.51 -25.39 8.27
CA ASP A 73 2.79 -25.02 8.90
C ASP A 73 4.01 -25.73 8.31
N ALA A 74 3.80 -26.78 7.51
CA ALA A 74 4.87 -27.65 6.99
C ALA A 74 5.24 -27.36 5.52
N GLY A 75 4.66 -26.34 4.89
CA GLY A 75 4.77 -26.09 3.45
C GLY A 75 5.57 -24.85 3.05
N GLU A 76 5.64 -24.60 1.74
CA GLU A 76 6.21 -23.38 1.17
C GLU A 76 5.41 -22.12 1.56
N ALA A 77 6.07 -20.96 1.52
CA ALA A 77 5.43 -19.68 1.85
C ALA A 77 4.27 -19.35 0.89
N PHE A 78 4.45 -19.59 -0.40
CA PHE A 78 3.42 -19.47 -1.43
C PHE A 78 3.28 -20.76 -2.23
N ASP A 79 2.28 -21.56 -1.91
CA ASP A 79 1.94 -22.79 -2.64
C ASP A 79 0.93 -22.47 -3.76
N LEU A 80 1.41 -22.43 -5.02
CA LEU A 80 0.59 -22.07 -6.17
C LEU A 80 -0.45 -23.15 -6.55
N THR A 81 -0.35 -24.35 -5.97
CA THR A 81 -1.30 -25.46 -6.18
C THR A 81 -2.46 -25.46 -5.20
N ASP A 82 -2.34 -24.70 -4.11
CA ASP A 82 -3.36 -24.59 -3.06
C ASP A 82 -3.91 -23.15 -2.99
N PRO A 83 -5.05 -22.86 -3.65
CA PRO A 83 -5.68 -21.54 -3.61
C PRO A 83 -6.11 -21.12 -2.19
N GLY A 84 -6.38 -22.07 -1.30
CA GLY A 84 -6.72 -21.79 0.10
C GLY A 84 -5.52 -21.22 0.85
N ARG A 85 -4.33 -21.84 0.67
CA ARG A 85 -3.08 -21.31 1.24
C ARG A 85 -2.72 -19.95 0.69
N LEU A 86 -2.81 -19.75 -0.62
CA LEU A 86 -2.59 -18.44 -1.24
C LEU A 86 -3.51 -17.38 -0.66
N LEU A 87 -4.79 -17.70 -0.49
CA LEU A 87 -5.76 -16.78 0.08
C LEU A 87 -5.41 -16.42 1.53
N VAL A 88 -4.96 -17.38 2.35
CA VAL A 88 -4.55 -17.11 3.73
C VAL A 88 -3.27 -16.26 3.77
N ALA A 89 -2.26 -16.61 2.97
CA ALA A 89 -0.97 -15.91 2.93
C ALA A 89 -1.14 -14.44 2.48
N LEU A 90 -1.78 -14.22 1.33
CA LEU A 90 -2.02 -12.88 0.79
C LEU A 90 -3.09 -12.13 1.57
N GLY A 91 -4.16 -12.83 1.96
CA GLY A 91 -5.29 -12.27 2.68
C GLY A 91 -4.90 -11.75 4.06
N THR A 92 -4.02 -12.45 4.78
CA THR A 92 -3.52 -12.00 6.08
C THR A 92 -2.82 -10.64 5.95
N ILE A 93 -1.97 -10.45 4.95
CA ILE A 93 -1.34 -9.15 4.69
C ILE A 93 -2.40 -8.11 4.30
N ALA A 94 -3.39 -8.48 3.48
CA ALA A 94 -4.47 -7.58 3.09
C ALA A 94 -5.29 -7.05 4.28
N LEU A 95 -5.36 -7.77 5.41
CA LEU A 95 -6.04 -7.31 6.64
C LEU A 95 -5.38 -6.07 7.26
N MET A 96 -4.13 -5.76 6.93
CA MET A 96 -3.48 -4.51 7.36
C MET A 96 -4.27 -3.27 6.90
N LEU A 97 -4.93 -3.33 5.74
CA LEU A 97 -5.72 -2.23 5.20
C LEU A 97 -6.91 -1.84 6.08
N PRO A 98 -7.90 -2.72 6.33
CA PRO A 98 -9.02 -2.40 7.21
C PRO A 98 -8.57 -2.07 8.64
N ALA A 99 -7.55 -2.76 9.17
CA ALA A 99 -7.00 -2.48 10.50
C ALA A 99 -6.46 -1.05 10.62
N TYR A 100 -5.64 -0.62 9.65
CA TYR A 100 -5.12 0.73 9.60
C TYR A 100 -6.24 1.77 9.39
N LEU A 101 -7.15 1.55 8.45
CA LEU A 101 -8.23 2.51 8.17
C LEU A 101 -9.14 2.72 9.39
N LEU A 102 -9.43 1.65 10.15
CA LEU A 102 -10.19 1.74 11.39
C LEU A 102 -9.46 2.55 12.46
N ALA A 103 -8.19 2.24 12.73
CA ALA A 103 -7.36 2.99 13.68
C ALA A 103 -7.24 4.48 13.29
N SER A 104 -6.96 4.73 12.02
CA SER A 104 -6.87 6.06 11.43
C SER A 104 -8.19 6.84 11.53
N ARG A 105 -9.33 6.17 11.39
CA ARG A 105 -10.65 6.78 11.55
C ARG A 105 -10.92 7.19 12.99
N ILE A 106 -10.60 6.32 13.95
CA ILE A 106 -10.81 6.55 15.39
C ILE A 106 -9.95 7.72 15.86
N VAL A 107 -8.67 7.75 15.50
CA VAL A 107 -7.74 8.76 16.00
C VAL A 107 -7.85 10.07 15.22
N ASN A 108 -7.74 10.04 13.90
CA ASN A 108 -7.59 11.26 13.08
C ASN A 108 -8.92 11.71 12.42
N GLY A 109 -10.01 10.97 12.58
CA GLY A 109 -11.36 11.38 12.18
C GLY A 109 -11.78 10.98 10.75
N ARG A 110 -12.94 11.49 10.31
CA ARG A 110 -13.70 10.94 9.16
C ARG A 110 -13.08 11.13 7.77
N ARG A 111 -12.11 12.04 7.60
CA ARG A 111 -11.48 12.35 6.31
C ARG A 111 -10.45 11.29 5.89
N LEU A 112 -10.90 10.06 5.68
CA LEU A 112 -10.01 8.92 5.36
C LEU A 112 -9.37 9.02 3.98
N GLY A 113 -10.02 9.63 2.99
CA GLY A 113 -9.42 9.72 1.65
C GLY A 113 -8.16 10.58 1.57
N LEU A 114 -7.82 11.34 2.62
CA LEU A 114 -6.51 12.02 2.76
C LEU A 114 -5.36 11.06 3.07
N VAL A 115 -5.67 9.82 3.45
CA VAL A 115 -4.70 8.72 3.47
C VAL A 115 -4.35 8.30 2.05
N SER A 116 -5.32 8.33 1.13
CA SER A 116 -5.18 7.88 -0.25
C SER A 116 -4.51 8.92 -1.14
N SER A 117 -4.94 10.19 -1.06
CA SER A 117 -4.37 11.28 -1.89
C SER A 117 -4.71 12.68 -1.36
N ALA A 118 -4.02 13.70 -1.87
CA ALA A 118 -4.32 15.10 -1.64
C ALA A 118 -5.72 15.51 -2.15
N ALA A 119 -6.31 14.77 -3.09
CA ALA A 119 -7.67 14.98 -3.56
C ALA A 119 -8.75 14.43 -2.60
N GLY A 120 -8.33 13.79 -1.49
CA GLY A 120 -9.24 13.22 -0.51
C GLY A 120 -10.00 11.99 -1.00
N ARG A 121 -9.51 11.33 -2.07
CA ARG A 121 -10.06 10.10 -2.66
C ARG A 121 -9.03 9.44 -3.58
N LEU A 122 -9.20 8.16 -3.88
CA LEU A 122 -8.44 7.53 -4.97
C LEU A 122 -8.85 8.12 -6.32
N ARG A 123 -7.87 8.56 -7.09
CA ARG A 123 -8.05 9.05 -8.46
C ARG A 123 -8.06 7.85 -9.41
N TRP A 124 -9.18 7.12 -9.48
CA TRP A 124 -9.31 5.87 -10.24
C TRP A 124 -8.82 5.95 -11.69
N ARG A 125 -9.16 7.02 -12.42
CA ARG A 125 -8.69 7.22 -13.81
C ARG A 125 -7.17 7.33 -13.90
N TRP A 126 -6.54 7.96 -12.92
CA TRP A 126 -5.09 8.08 -12.82
C TRP A 126 -4.46 6.75 -12.43
N MET A 127 -5.04 6.05 -11.44
CA MET A 127 -4.56 4.73 -11.02
C MET A 127 -4.61 3.73 -12.18
N LEU A 128 -5.72 3.67 -12.91
CA LEU A 128 -5.88 2.79 -14.08
C LEU A 128 -4.87 3.12 -15.17
N LEU A 129 -4.64 4.40 -15.46
CA LEU A 129 -3.62 4.83 -16.42
C LEU A 129 -2.22 4.38 -15.98
N CYS A 130 -1.88 4.55 -14.70
CA CYS A 130 -0.63 4.04 -14.14
C CYS A 130 -0.54 2.51 -14.23
N THR A 131 -1.61 1.78 -13.93
CA THR A 131 -1.64 0.32 -14.02
C THR A 131 -1.41 -0.14 -15.46
N VAL A 132 -2.05 0.49 -16.45
CA VAL A 132 -1.83 0.18 -17.86
C VAL A 132 -0.39 0.45 -18.28
N ILE A 133 0.18 1.60 -17.88
CA ILE A 133 1.58 1.93 -18.19
C ILE A 133 2.54 0.92 -17.55
N ALA A 134 2.34 0.59 -16.26
CA ALA A 134 3.15 -0.41 -15.57
C ALA A 134 3.03 -1.78 -16.24
N ALA A 135 1.82 -2.21 -16.61
CA ALA A 135 1.58 -3.47 -17.29
C ALA A 135 2.24 -3.54 -18.67
N ILE A 136 2.17 -2.46 -19.46
CA ILE A 136 2.86 -2.38 -20.76
C ILE A 136 4.38 -2.51 -20.58
N ILE A 137 4.95 -1.80 -19.59
CA ILE A 137 6.39 -1.87 -19.31
C ILE A 137 6.78 -3.29 -18.86
N ALA A 138 6.02 -3.88 -17.93
CA ALA A 138 6.26 -5.23 -17.44
C ALA A 138 6.17 -6.26 -18.58
N VAL A 139 5.11 -6.25 -19.38
CA VAL A 139 4.94 -7.18 -20.52
C VAL A 139 6.02 -6.99 -21.58
N ALA A 140 6.36 -5.74 -21.94
CA ALA A 140 7.38 -5.46 -22.94
C ALA A 140 8.75 -5.97 -22.49
N LEU A 141 9.11 -5.74 -21.23
CA LEU A 141 10.37 -6.20 -20.68
C LEU A 141 10.34 -7.73 -20.49
N SER A 142 9.26 -8.33 -20.00
CA SER A 142 9.17 -9.79 -19.81
C SER A 142 9.22 -10.53 -21.14
N THR A 143 8.62 -9.99 -22.19
CA THR A 143 8.77 -10.53 -23.54
C THR A 143 10.22 -10.43 -24.03
N LEU A 144 10.90 -9.31 -23.73
CA LEU A 144 12.31 -9.14 -24.09
C LEU A 144 13.22 -10.15 -23.38
N SER A 145 12.95 -10.48 -22.11
CA SER A 145 13.74 -11.50 -21.39
C SER A 145 13.60 -12.89 -22.00
N LEU A 146 12.48 -13.22 -22.66
CA LEU A 146 12.31 -14.49 -23.38
C LEU A 146 13.18 -14.60 -24.65
N LEU A 147 13.70 -13.48 -25.16
CA LEU A 147 14.59 -13.46 -26.32
C LEU A 147 16.07 -13.59 -25.94
N LEU A 148 16.39 -13.54 -24.64
CA LEU A 148 17.73 -13.73 -24.12
C LEU A 148 17.95 -15.21 -23.79
N PRO A 149 19.21 -15.69 -23.77
CA PRO A 149 19.51 -17.05 -23.35
C PRO A 149 18.88 -17.31 -21.98
N ALA A 150 18.11 -18.38 -21.87
CA ALA A 150 17.56 -18.81 -20.59
C ALA A 150 18.74 -19.04 -19.62
N GLU A 151 18.66 -18.44 -18.43
CA GLU A 151 19.60 -18.82 -17.39
C GLU A 151 19.32 -20.29 -17.02
N GLU A 152 20.36 -21.12 -17.00
CA GLU A 152 20.24 -22.49 -16.50
C GLU A 152 19.87 -22.40 -15.02
N GLY A 153 18.61 -22.69 -14.68
CA GLY A 153 18.14 -22.68 -13.29
C GLY A 153 16.73 -22.15 -13.10
N ALA A 154 15.75 -22.65 -13.84
CA ALA A 154 14.41 -22.72 -13.27
C ALA A 154 14.55 -23.67 -12.06
N GLY A 155 14.56 -23.12 -10.84
CA GLY A 155 14.79 -23.90 -9.62
C GLY A 155 13.82 -25.09 -9.51
N ASP A 156 14.18 -26.08 -8.70
CA ASP A 156 13.35 -27.27 -8.47
C ASP A 156 11.93 -26.96 -7.92
N GLY A 157 11.66 -25.71 -7.51
CA GLY A 157 10.36 -25.22 -7.02
C GLY A 157 9.36 -24.76 -8.10
N VAL A 158 9.69 -24.91 -9.38
CA VAL A 158 8.77 -24.53 -10.47
C VAL A 158 7.69 -25.60 -10.69
N VAL A 159 6.43 -25.17 -10.64
CA VAL A 159 5.28 -26.04 -10.89
C VAL A 159 4.86 -25.97 -12.36
N ASP A 160 4.83 -27.12 -13.05
CA ASP A 160 4.26 -27.22 -14.39
C ASP A 160 2.75 -26.87 -14.35
N PRO A 161 2.28 -25.88 -15.13
CA PRO A 161 0.87 -25.51 -15.19
C PRO A 161 -0.05 -26.69 -15.54
N ALA A 162 0.42 -27.64 -16.35
CA ALA A 162 -0.34 -28.84 -16.72
C ALA A 162 -0.49 -29.83 -15.55
N ALA A 163 0.42 -29.78 -14.58
CA ALA A 163 0.39 -30.60 -13.38
C ALA A 163 -0.43 -29.96 -12.23
N ASN A 164 -0.87 -28.71 -12.35
CA ASN A 164 -1.66 -28.01 -11.34
C ASN A 164 -3.17 -28.15 -11.60
N PRO A 165 -3.89 -29.06 -10.90
CA PRO A 165 -5.33 -29.23 -11.12
C PRO A 165 -6.15 -28.01 -10.67
N MET A 166 -5.61 -27.15 -9.80
CA MET A 166 -6.29 -25.98 -9.23
C MET A 166 -5.85 -24.66 -9.88
N LEU A 167 -5.14 -24.71 -11.01
CA LEU A 167 -4.57 -23.56 -11.73
C LEU A 167 -5.53 -22.36 -11.82
N TRP A 168 -6.77 -22.58 -12.26
CA TRP A 168 -7.76 -21.52 -12.45
C TRP A 168 -8.28 -20.94 -11.13
N ALA A 169 -8.38 -21.75 -10.08
CA ALA A 169 -8.74 -21.28 -8.74
C ALA A 169 -7.61 -20.43 -8.14
N SER A 170 -6.36 -20.88 -8.27
CA SER A 170 -5.18 -20.11 -7.86
C SER A 170 -5.06 -18.81 -8.63
N LEU A 171 -5.30 -18.81 -9.95
CA LEU A 171 -5.35 -17.59 -10.77
C LEU A 171 -6.40 -16.62 -10.25
N ALA A 172 -7.62 -17.09 -9.96
CA ALA A 172 -8.68 -16.23 -9.44
C ALA A 172 -8.30 -15.61 -8.09
N VAL A 173 -7.70 -16.39 -7.18
CA VAL A 173 -7.18 -15.89 -5.90
C VAL A 173 -6.10 -14.84 -6.13
N ILE A 174 -5.11 -15.11 -6.99
CA ILE A 174 -4.02 -14.18 -7.31
C ILE A 174 -4.57 -12.84 -7.84
N LEU A 175 -5.49 -12.88 -8.81
CA LEU A 175 -6.06 -11.69 -9.43
C LEU A 175 -6.87 -10.80 -8.47
N VAL A 176 -7.34 -11.36 -7.34
CA VAL A 176 -8.11 -10.62 -6.33
C VAL A 176 -7.26 -10.26 -5.12
N ALA A 177 -6.53 -11.22 -4.56
CA ALA A 177 -5.80 -11.07 -3.31
C ALA A 177 -4.52 -10.25 -3.50
N VAL A 178 -3.78 -10.41 -4.59
CA VAL A 178 -2.54 -9.64 -4.82
C VAL A 178 -2.82 -8.14 -4.90
N PRO A 179 -3.84 -7.65 -5.64
CA PRO A 179 -4.14 -6.22 -5.62
C PRO A 179 -4.51 -5.66 -4.25
N LEU A 180 -5.22 -6.44 -3.43
CA LEU A 180 -5.59 -6.05 -2.07
C LEU A 180 -4.38 -6.04 -1.13
N GLN A 181 -3.51 -7.04 -1.24
CA GLN A 181 -2.25 -7.15 -0.50
C GLN A 181 -1.33 -5.98 -0.81
N ALA A 182 -1.04 -5.73 -2.09
CA ALA A 182 -0.21 -4.61 -2.53
C ALA A 182 -0.79 -3.27 -2.08
N ALA A 183 -2.11 -3.07 -2.19
CA ALA A 183 -2.75 -1.87 -1.68
C ALA A 183 -2.60 -1.75 -0.16
N ALA A 184 -2.77 -2.82 0.61
CA ALA A 184 -2.63 -2.79 2.06
C ALA A 184 -1.23 -2.34 2.50
N GLU A 185 -0.20 -2.88 1.87
CA GLU A 185 1.18 -2.46 2.11
C GLU A 185 1.40 -1.00 1.76
N GLU A 186 0.97 -0.54 0.58
CA GLU A 186 1.11 0.87 0.21
C GLU A 186 0.36 1.80 1.17
N TYR A 187 -0.81 1.40 1.67
CA TYR A 187 -1.53 2.17 2.68
C TYR A 187 -0.80 2.23 4.03
N VAL A 188 -0.09 1.18 4.44
CA VAL A 188 0.69 1.18 5.69
C VAL A 188 2.01 1.91 5.52
N PHE A 189 2.81 1.57 4.51
CA PHE A 189 4.15 2.13 4.36
C PHE A 189 4.13 3.55 3.81
N ARG A 190 3.27 3.83 2.81
CA ARG A 190 3.23 5.15 2.16
C ARG A 190 2.08 5.97 2.73
N GLY A 191 0.91 5.37 2.95
CA GLY A 191 -0.23 6.10 3.53
C GLY A 191 0.00 6.50 5.00
N TYR A 192 0.36 5.54 5.85
CA TYR A 192 0.54 5.75 7.29
C TYR A 192 1.95 6.23 7.63
N LEU A 193 3.00 5.44 7.38
CA LEU A 193 4.34 5.75 7.88
C LEU A 193 4.93 7.02 7.27
N GLN A 194 4.76 7.25 5.97
CA GLN A 194 5.20 8.50 5.33
C GLN A 194 4.52 9.75 5.94
N GLN A 195 3.22 9.66 6.27
CA GLN A 195 2.52 10.76 6.95
C GLN A 195 2.85 10.88 8.44
N ALA A 196 3.15 9.75 9.11
CA ALA A 196 3.64 9.72 10.48
C ALA A 196 4.99 10.45 10.59
N VAL A 197 5.94 10.08 9.73
CA VAL A 197 7.25 10.75 9.66
C VAL A 197 7.10 12.19 9.21
N GLY A 198 6.30 12.48 8.19
CA GLY A 198 6.06 13.84 7.71
C GLY A 198 5.36 14.77 8.70
N ARG A 199 4.81 14.19 9.78
CA ARG A 199 4.35 14.94 10.95
C ARG A 199 5.49 15.39 11.86
N TRP A 200 6.46 14.53 12.11
CA TRP A 200 7.60 14.84 12.98
C TRP A 200 8.71 15.60 12.25
N LEU A 201 8.91 15.30 10.97
CA LEU A 201 9.98 15.84 10.14
C LEU A 201 9.42 16.49 8.89
N ARG A 202 9.85 17.73 8.62
CA ARG A 202 9.30 18.56 7.53
C ARG A 202 9.71 18.08 6.14
N HIS A 203 10.96 17.63 5.99
CA HIS A 203 11.56 17.34 4.69
C HIS A 203 11.06 16.00 4.12
N PRO A 204 10.63 15.95 2.84
CA PRO A 204 10.04 14.74 2.26
C PRO A 204 11.01 13.55 2.21
N ALA A 205 12.32 13.78 2.11
CA ALA A 205 13.30 12.69 2.10
C ALA A 205 13.22 11.83 3.36
N PHE A 206 13.00 12.41 4.55
CA PHE A 206 12.84 11.61 5.77
C PHE A 206 11.58 10.74 5.70
N ALA A 207 10.48 11.32 5.21
CA ALA A 207 9.23 10.61 5.06
C ALA A 207 9.33 9.44 4.07
N ILE A 208 10.19 9.55 3.06
CA ILE A 208 10.44 8.50 2.07
C ILE A 208 11.42 7.45 2.59
N LEU A 209 12.54 7.87 3.19
CA LEU A 209 13.66 6.97 3.50
C LEU A 209 13.52 6.25 4.84
N LEU A 210 12.95 6.88 5.87
CA LEU A 210 12.85 6.26 7.20
C LEU A 210 11.92 5.03 7.26
N PRO A 211 10.84 4.93 6.47
CA PRO A 211 10.04 3.71 6.40
C PRO A 211 10.70 2.55 5.63
N VAL A 212 11.75 2.79 4.82
CA VAL A 212 12.35 1.78 3.94
C VAL A 212 12.88 0.58 4.72
N PRO A 213 13.66 0.72 5.81
CA PRO A 213 14.14 -0.43 6.57
C PRO A 213 13.00 -1.32 7.11
N LEU A 214 11.88 -0.73 7.53
CA LEU A 214 10.73 -1.48 8.01
C LEU A 214 10.07 -2.30 6.88
N PHE A 215 10.08 -1.77 5.65
CA PHE A 215 9.61 -2.50 4.48
C PHE A 215 10.55 -3.64 4.12
N VAL A 216 11.86 -3.36 4.04
CA VAL A 216 12.88 -4.35 3.65
C VAL A 216 12.95 -5.51 4.63
N ILE A 217 12.92 -5.27 5.95
CA ILE A 217 12.96 -6.35 6.97
C ILE A 217 11.75 -7.29 6.87
N GLY A 218 10.62 -6.80 6.34
CA GLY A 218 9.45 -7.63 6.07
C GLY A 218 9.61 -8.58 4.88
N HIS A 219 10.69 -8.48 4.10
CA HIS A 219 10.95 -9.30 2.93
C HIS A 219 12.18 -10.19 3.17
N LEU A 220 11.98 -11.50 3.09
CA LEU A 220 12.99 -12.52 3.41
C LEU A 220 13.91 -12.85 2.22
N TYR A 221 14.45 -11.83 1.55
CA TYR A 221 15.46 -12.00 0.52
C TYR A 221 16.87 -12.03 1.10
N ASP A 222 17.81 -12.56 0.30
CA ASP A 222 19.24 -12.38 0.52
C ASP A 222 19.64 -10.88 0.52
N PRO A 223 20.86 -10.52 0.96
CA PRO A 223 21.27 -9.12 1.05
C PRO A 223 21.13 -8.34 -0.26
N LEU A 224 21.30 -9.02 -1.40
CA LEU A 224 21.21 -8.39 -2.71
C LEU A 224 19.75 -8.17 -3.13
N GLY A 225 18.86 -9.14 -2.95
CA GLY A 225 17.42 -8.98 -3.14
C GLY A 225 16.83 -7.93 -2.18
N GLN A 226 17.35 -7.80 -0.97
CA GLN A 226 16.94 -6.72 -0.06
C GLN A 226 17.24 -5.32 -0.63
N VAL A 227 18.33 -5.15 -1.40
CA VAL A 227 18.64 -3.89 -2.09
C VAL A 227 17.57 -3.56 -3.12
N THR A 228 17.08 -4.53 -3.89
CA THR A 228 16.03 -4.29 -4.90
C THR A 228 14.70 -3.94 -4.27
N VAL A 229 14.32 -4.64 -3.20
CA VAL A 229 13.15 -4.31 -2.36
C VAL A 229 13.28 -2.89 -1.80
N GLY A 230 14.47 -2.49 -1.34
CA GLY A 230 14.77 -1.15 -0.88
C GLY A 230 14.62 -0.08 -1.96
N LEU A 231 15.15 -0.33 -3.17
CA LEU A 231 15.02 0.57 -4.32
C LEU A 231 13.56 0.73 -4.76
N PHE A 232 12.83 -0.38 -4.82
CA PHE A 232 11.39 -0.38 -5.05
C PHE A 232 10.67 0.47 -3.99
N ALA A 233 11.06 0.30 -2.72
CA ALA A 233 10.45 1.01 -1.62
C ALA A 233 10.66 2.53 -1.66
N ILE A 234 11.86 2.95 -2.07
CA ILE A 234 12.22 4.35 -2.30
C ILE A 234 11.40 4.90 -3.48
N ALA A 235 11.31 4.15 -4.58
CA ALA A 235 10.60 4.57 -5.78
C ALA A 235 9.09 4.77 -5.52
N THR A 236 8.43 3.84 -4.84
CA THR A 236 7.01 3.97 -4.46
C THR A 236 6.77 5.10 -3.47
N GLY A 237 7.69 5.32 -2.52
CA GLY A 237 7.66 6.47 -1.62
C GLY A 237 7.80 7.81 -2.35
N TRP A 238 8.72 7.89 -3.32
CA TRP A 238 8.90 9.05 -4.19
C TRP A 238 7.66 9.28 -5.06
N LEU A 239 7.14 8.25 -5.73
CA LEU A 239 5.95 8.32 -6.59
C LEU A 239 4.75 8.85 -5.81
N THR A 240 4.58 8.39 -4.57
CA THR A 240 3.52 8.83 -3.68
C THR A 240 3.63 10.32 -3.36
N TRP A 241 4.81 10.76 -2.91
CA TRP A 241 5.06 12.18 -2.62
C TRP A 241 4.89 13.05 -3.88
N ARG A 242 5.43 12.59 -5.01
CA ARG A 242 5.50 13.33 -6.27
C ARG A 242 4.14 13.53 -6.92
N THR A 243 3.28 12.51 -6.89
CA THR A 243 1.93 12.52 -7.48
C THR A 243 0.87 13.01 -6.49
N GLY A 244 1.22 13.15 -5.21
CA GLY A 244 0.31 13.57 -4.16
C GLY A 244 -0.69 12.48 -3.75
N GLY A 245 -0.39 11.20 -3.94
CA GLY A 245 -1.28 10.10 -3.61
C GLY A 245 -0.70 8.71 -3.91
N LEU A 246 -1.32 7.68 -3.36
CA LEU A 246 -0.85 6.29 -3.41
C LEU A 246 -1.02 5.63 -4.79
N GLU A 247 -1.79 6.23 -5.70
CA GLU A 247 -2.29 5.54 -6.89
C GLU A 247 -1.19 5.00 -7.81
N ALA A 248 -0.11 5.77 -8.03
CA ALA A 248 0.99 5.32 -8.88
C ALA A 248 1.83 4.23 -8.21
N ALA A 249 1.99 4.31 -6.88
CA ALA A 249 2.71 3.30 -6.10
C ALA A 249 1.92 1.98 -6.04
N ILE A 250 0.61 2.05 -5.77
CA ILE A 250 -0.29 0.89 -5.83
C ILE A 250 -0.24 0.27 -7.22
N ALA A 251 -0.37 1.06 -8.29
CA ALA A 251 -0.32 0.53 -9.66
C ALA A 251 0.97 -0.24 -9.95
N LEU A 252 2.13 0.33 -9.60
CA LEU A 252 3.42 -0.32 -9.78
C LEU A 252 3.53 -1.61 -8.96
N HIS A 253 3.13 -1.56 -7.69
CA HIS A 253 3.20 -2.71 -6.78
C HIS A 253 2.29 -3.86 -7.23
N VAL A 254 1.04 -3.55 -7.57
CA VAL A 254 0.08 -4.52 -8.09
C VAL A 254 0.63 -5.21 -9.33
N VAL A 255 1.14 -4.45 -10.31
CA VAL A 255 1.68 -5.03 -11.53
C VAL A 255 2.95 -5.83 -11.26
N ASN A 256 3.85 -5.35 -10.41
CA ASN A 256 5.06 -6.06 -10.03
C ASN A 256 4.74 -7.44 -9.44
N ASN A 257 3.87 -7.49 -8.43
CA ASN A 257 3.53 -8.74 -7.77
C ASN A 257 2.69 -9.64 -8.68
N LEU A 258 1.72 -9.10 -9.42
CA LEU A 258 0.98 -9.91 -10.39
C LEU A 258 1.90 -10.52 -11.44
N THR A 259 2.91 -9.78 -11.92
CA THR A 259 3.88 -10.34 -12.88
C THR A 259 4.62 -11.52 -12.26
N ALA A 260 5.13 -11.38 -11.03
CA ALA A 260 5.82 -12.46 -10.34
C ALA A 260 4.93 -13.70 -10.14
N PHE A 261 3.71 -13.52 -9.60
CA PHE A 261 2.77 -14.62 -9.39
C PHE A 261 2.31 -15.27 -10.70
N LEU A 262 2.11 -14.51 -11.77
CA LEU A 262 1.70 -15.05 -13.08
C LEU A 262 2.84 -15.81 -13.77
N LEU A 263 4.09 -15.33 -13.65
CA LEU A 263 5.25 -16.07 -14.13
C LEU A 263 5.39 -17.39 -13.37
N GLY A 264 5.20 -17.37 -12.04
CA GLY A 264 5.19 -18.59 -11.23
C GLY A 264 4.08 -19.56 -11.61
N LEU A 265 2.85 -19.05 -11.79
CA LEU A 265 1.72 -19.88 -12.19
C LEU A 265 1.87 -20.46 -13.61
N SER A 266 2.66 -19.80 -14.46
CA SER A 266 2.98 -20.28 -15.81
C SER A 266 4.17 -21.24 -15.87
N GLY A 267 4.77 -21.58 -14.72
CA GLY A 267 5.95 -22.46 -14.67
C GLY A 267 7.23 -21.83 -15.21
N GLN A 268 7.32 -20.49 -15.22
CA GLN A 268 8.49 -19.76 -15.73
C GLN A 268 9.41 -19.23 -14.64
N SER A 269 8.96 -19.20 -13.39
CA SER A 269 9.75 -18.70 -12.26
C SER A 269 9.33 -19.38 -10.96
N ASP A 270 10.25 -19.56 -10.03
CA ASP A 270 9.88 -19.88 -8.64
C ASP A 270 9.49 -18.59 -7.91
N ILE A 271 8.29 -18.55 -7.33
CA ILE A 271 7.78 -17.40 -6.57
C ILE A 271 8.39 -17.30 -5.17
N ASN A 272 8.92 -18.42 -4.66
CA ASN A 272 9.56 -18.53 -3.36
C ASN A 272 11.09 -18.34 -3.43
N GLU A 273 11.65 -18.10 -4.63
CA GLU A 273 13.06 -17.79 -4.82
C GLU A 273 13.48 -16.57 -3.98
N THR A 274 14.47 -16.76 -3.10
CA THR A 274 14.95 -15.71 -2.18
C THR A 274 16.31 -15.14 -2.56
N ALA A 275 16.96 -15.70 -3.59
CA ALA A 275 18.26 -15.24 -4.09
C ALA A 275 18.16 -14.90 -5.60
N PRO A 276 17.53 -13.76 -5.96
CA PRO A 276 17.33 -13.41 -7.36
C PRO A 276 18.67 -13.21 -8.08
N SER A 277 18.77 -13.68 -9.33
CA SER A 277 19.97 -13.47 -10.15
C SER A 277 20.22 -11.99 -10.44
N TRP A 278 21.48 -11.64 -10.74
CA TRP A 278 21.86 -10.28 -11.14
C TRP A 278 21.04 -9.77 -12.32
N PHE A 279 20.67 -10.66 -13.25
CA PHE A 279 19.80 -10.32 -14.36
C PHE A 279 18.42 -9.87 -13.89
N SER A 280 17.76 -10.67 -13.03
CA SER A 280 16.45 -10.33 -12.43
C SER A 280 16.47 -9.01 -11.65
N ILE A 281 17.59 -8.73 -10.96
CA ILE A 281 17.80 -7.48 -10.23
C ILE A 281 17.87 -6.28 -11.17
N VAL A 282 18.74 -6.33 -12.19
CA VAL A 282 18.87 -5.24 -13.17
C VAL A 282 17.52 -5.00 -13.86
N PHE A 283 16.85 -6.08 -14.23
CA PHE A 283 15.56 -6.04 -14.87
C PHE A 283 14.47 -5.38 -14.01
N SER A 284 14.38 -5.74 -12.73
CA SER A 284 13.49 -5.12 -11.75
C SER A 284 13.77 -3.61 -11.63
N VAL A 285 15.05 -3.22 -11.52
CA VAL A 285 15.45 -1.81 -11.46
C VAL A 285 15.04 -1.06 -12.73
N VAL A 286 15.20 -1.66 -13.91
CA VAL A 286 14.77 -1.06 -15.19
C VAL A 286 13.27 -0.85 -15.23
N ILE A 287 12.44 -1.82 -14.80
CA ILE A 287 10.98 -1.66 -14.69
C ILE A 287 10.64 -0.45 -13.81
N VAL A 288 11.21 -0.39 -12.61
CA VAL A 288 10.93 0.66 -11.62
C VAL A 288 11.33 2.04 -12.16
N VAL A 289 12.54 2.16 -12.73
CA VAL A 289 13.06 3.42 -13.29
C VAL A 289 12.26 3.86 -14.52
N ALA A 290 11.95 2.93 -15.43
CA ALA A 290 11.16 3.21 -16.63
C ALA A 290 9.76 3.70 -16.25
N PHE A 291 9.11 3.04 -15.28
CA PHE A 291 7.81 3.44 -14.78
C PHE A 291 7.84 4.82 -14.11
N ALA A 292 8.82 5.06 -13.22
CA ALA A 292 8.97 6.36 -12.57
C ALA A 292 9.22 7.49 -13.59
N GLY A 293 10.05 7.22 -14.61
CA GLY A 293 10.30 8.14 -15.72
C GLY A 293 9.05 8.43 -16.55
N ALA A 294 8.24 7.40 -16.86
CA ALA A 294 6.98 7.55 -17.58
C ALA A 294 5.97 8.41 -16.79
N VAL A 295 5.86 8.19 -15.47
CA VAL A 295 5.02 9.01 -14.58
C VAL A 295 5.53 10.45 -14.54
N GLU A 296 6.84 10.69 -14.42
CA GLU A 296 7.42 12.04 -14.41
C GLU A 296 7.14 12.78 -15.73
N TRP A 297 7.33 12.10 -16.87
CA TRP A 297 7.00 12.65 -18.18
C TRP A 297 5.53 13.02 -18.29
N LEU A 298 4.63 12.16 -17.80
CA LEU A 298 3.19 12.41 -17.82
C LEU A 298 2.80 13.59 -16.92
N LEU A 299 3.41 13.73 -15.75
CA LEU A 299 3.19 14.87 -14.85
C LEU A 299 3.66 16.20 -15.43
N ARG A 300 4.72 16.20 -16.25
CA ARG A 300 5.18 17.40 -16.97
C ARG A 300 4.16 17.84 -18.03
N ARG A 301 3.48 16.90 -18.66
CA ARG A 301 2.46 17.18 -19.69
C ARG A 301 1.08 17.49 -19.10
N ARG A 302 0.72 16.83 -18.00
CA ARG A 302 -0.59 16.93 -17.34
C ARG A 302 -0.40 17.00 -15.82
N PRO A 303 -0.20 18.21 -15.26
CA PRO A 303 0.00 18.38 -13.84
C PRO A 303 -1.20 17.87 -13.02
N LEU A 304 -0.93 17.12 -11.96
CA LEU A 304 -1.95 16.65 -11.03
C LEU A 304 -2.10 17.59 -9.82
N PRO A 305 -3.31 17.71 -9.25
CA PRO A 305 -3.48 18.33 -7.94
C PRO A 305 -2.84 17.45 -6.88
N ARG A 306 -1.60 17.81 -6.50
CA ARG A 306 -0.71 17.02 -5.63
C ARG A 306 -0.56 17.56 -4.21
N THR A 307 -1.06 18.77 -3.95
CA THR A 307 -1.07 19.40 -2.63
C THR A 307 -2.50 19.79 -2.24
N LEU A 308 -2.74 19.91 -0.93
CA LEU A 308 -4.02 20.35 -0.37
C LEU A 308 -3.86 21.73 0.27
N VAL A 309 -4.53 22.74 -0.27
CA VAL A 309 -4.67 24.06 0.36
C VAL A 309 -5.89 24.05 1.26
N LEU A 310 -5.72 24.45 2.52
CA LEU A 310 -6.82 24.60 3.47
C LEU A 310 -7.42 25.99 3.32
N THR A 311 -8.72 26.07 3.06
CA THR A 311 -9.44 27.34 3.12
C THR A 311 -9.48 27.80 4.59
N PRO A 312 -9.09 29.05 4.91
CA PRO A 312 -9.28 29.60 6.25
C PRO A 312 -10.76 29.51 6.62
N PRO A 313 -11.13 29.26 7.89
CA PRO A 313 -12.50 29.47 8.32
C PRO A 313 -12.90 30.89 7.94
N THR A 314 -14.01 31.04 7.23
CA THR A 314 -14.62 32.35 6.99
C THR A 314 -14.81 33.01 8.35
N SER A 315 -14.19 34.19 8.56
CA SER A 315 -14.51 35.03 9.69
C SER A 315 -16.02 35.29 9.64
N VAL A 316 -16.78 34.76 10.60
CA VAL A 316 -18.16 35.21 10.79
C VAL A 316 -18.06 36.73 10.97
N PRO A 317 -18.74 37.54 10.13
CA PRO A 317 -18.71 38.99 10.30
C PRO A 317 -19.06 39.31 11.74
N ALA A 318 -18.29 40.18 12.40
CA ALA A 318 -18.47 40.56 13.79
C ALA A 318 -19.80 41.28 14.09
N TYR A 319 -20.75 41.28 13.15
CA TYR A 319 -21.98 42.05 13.22
C TYR A 319 -23.06 41.44 14.13
N ASP A 320 -22.99 40.15 14.46
CA ASP A 320 -23.98 39.51 15.36
C ASP A 320 -23.60 39.56 16.85
N ALA A 321 -22.47 40.16 17.23
CA ALA A 321 -22.11 40.35 18.64
C ALA A 321 -22.81 41.57 19.30
N GLY A 322 -23.52 42.38 18.51
CA GLY A 322 -24.08 43.68 18.95
C GLY A 322 -25.59 43.74 19.18
N ALA A 323 -26.36 42.70 18.85
CA ALA A 323 -27.82 42.73 19.03
C ALA A 323 -28.27 41.98 20.29
N ARG A 324 -27.79 42.44 21.47
CA ARG A 324 -28.60 42.27 22.70
C ARG A 324 -29.72 43.30 22.64
N LEU A 325 -30.80 42.97 21.91
CA LEU A 325 -32.06 43.65 22.13
C LEU A 325 -32.66 43.14 23.44
N SER A 326 -32.65 44.06 24.40
CA SER A 326 -33.42 44.09 25.64
C SER A 326 -34.87 43.61 25.45
N ALA A 327 -35.37 42.91 26.47
CA ALA A 327 -36.77 42.70 26.88
C ALA A 327 -37.89 43.09 25.87
N SER A 328 -38.87 42.24 25.59
CA SER A 328 -39.93 41.90 26.55
C SER A 328 -40.86 40.81 26.00
N ARG A 329 -41.62 40.20 26.93
CA ARG A 329 -42.76 39.29 26.74
C ARG A 329 -43.72 39.62 25.57
N ILE A 330 -44.29 38.53 25.01
CA ILE A 330 -45.68 38.30 24.55
C ILE A 330 -46.37 39.44 23.78
N VAL A 331 -46.62 39.22 22.48
CA VAL A 331 -47.94 38.84 21.90
C VAL A 331 -47.69 37.77 20.84
#